data_AF-A0A2V7IE21-F1
#
_entry.id   AF-A0A2V7IE21-F1
#
_cell.length_a   1.000
_cell.length_b   1.000
_cell.length_c   1.000
_cell.angle_alpha   90.00
_cell.angle_beta   90.00
_cell.angle_gamma   90.00
#
_symmetry.space_group_name_H-M   'P 1'
#
loop_
_entity.id
_entity.type
_entity.pdbx_description
1 polymer ?
#
loop_
_entity_poly.entity_id
_entity_poly.type
_entity_poly.pdbx_seq_one_letter_code
_entity_poly.pdbx_strand_id
1 'polypeptide(L)'
;MPAELGGSQISSLLEALPGIASVLRSPVADALVKAIRAAAGLGDFAREDAEELVRYAVRRGLIGPDEGDRVLADVQTALKGRRKTARAARGKPKKKPARKRSRR
;
A
#
# COMPACT_ATOMS: atom_id res chain seq x y z
N MET A 1 -1.26 28.22 31.98
CA MET A 1 -1.38 26.76 31.80
C MET A 1 -2.39 26.47 30.68
N PRO A 2 -1.98 26.25 29.42
CA PRO A 2 -2.88 25.76 28.39
C PRO A 2 -2.39 24.40 27.88
N ALA A 3 -2.83 23.30 28.48
CA ALA A 3 -2.44 21.96 28.02
C ALA A 3 -3.50 20.86 28.23
N GLU A 4 -4.72 21.18 28.67
CA GLU A 4 -5.69 20.17 29.12
C GLU A 4 -7.09 20.34 28.50
N LEU A 5 -7.18 20.87 27.27
CA LEU A 5 -8.46 20.95 26.53
C LEU A 5 -8.48 20.16 25.22
N GLY A 6 -7.47 19.31 24.97
CA GLY A 6 -7.43 18.48 23.76
C GLY A 6 -7.92 17.04 23.97
N GLY A 7 -7.57 16.40 25.09
CA GLY A 7 -7.71 14.95 25.23
C GLY A 7 -9.15 14.46 25.32
N SER A 8 -9.93 14.97 26.27
CA SER A 8 -11.27 14.44 26.58
C SER A 8 -12.34 14.79 25.52
N GLN A 9 -12.22 15.95 24.87
CA GLN A 9 -13.14 16.39 23.82
C GLN A 9 -12.91 15.64 22.50
N ILE A 10 -11.64 15.37 22.16
CA ILE A 10 -11.30 14.57 20.97
C ILE A 10 -11.75 13.12 21.17
N SER A 11 -11.55 12.54 22.36
CA SER A 11 -12.05 11.20 22.68
C SER A 11 -13.58 11.10 22.60
N SER A 12 -14.32 12.09 23.10
CA SER A 12 -15.79 12.12 23.00
C SER A 12 -16.27 12.25 21.55
N LEU A 13 -15.58 13.01 20.70
CA LEU A 13 -15.90 13.10 19.27
C LEU A 13 -15.60 11.81 18.50
N LEU A 14 -14.49 11.13 18.84
CA LEU A 14 -14.12 9.84 18.25
C LEU A 14 -15.14 8.72 18.58
N GLU A 15 -15.76 8.79 19.75
CA GLU A 15 -16.70 7.80 20.26
C GLU A 15 -18.16 8.09 19.84
N ALA A 16 -18.54 9.36 19.66
CA ALA A 16 -19.92 9.79 19.39
C ALA A 16 -20.40 9.62 17.94
N LEU A 17 -19.52 9.38 16.97
CA LEU A 17 -19.91 9.26 15.56
C LEU A 17 -19.21 8.08 14.88
N PRO A 18 -19.94 6.99 14.53
CA PRO A 18 -19.42 5.91 13.71
C PRO A 18 -18.89 6.50 12.39
N GLY A 19 -17.58 6.43 12.18
CA GLY A 19 -16.92 6.95 10.98
C GLY A 19 -16.02 8.17 11.19
N ILE A 20 -15.98 8.81 12.37
CA ILE A 20 -14.98 9.88 12.61
C ILE A 20 -13.55 9.34 12.56
N ALA A 21 -13.31 8.08 12.93
CA ALA A 21 -12.00 7.45 12.76
C ALA A 21 -11.54 7.42 11.29
N SER A 22 -12.47 7.33 10.31
CA SER A 22 -12.14 7.45 8.88
C SER A 22 -12.01 8.90 8.39
N VAL A 23 -12.63 9.86 9.07
CA VAL A 23 -12.52 11.30 8.76
C VAL A 23 -11.23 11.91 9.33
N LEU A 24 -10.74 11.39 10.47
CA LEU A 24 -9.50 11.85 11.12
C LEU A 24 -8.25 11.13 10.64
N ARG A 25 -8.38 10.02 9.92
CA ARG A 25 -7.22 9.39 9.27
C ARG A 25 -6.88 10.17 8.01
N SER A 26 -5.76 10.87 8.09
CA SER A 26 -5.14 11.48 6.92
C SER A 26 -4.90 10.40 5.86
N PRO A 27 -5.24 10.64 4.57
CA PRO A 27 -4.91 9.72 3.47
C PRO A 27 -3.41 9.35 3.45
N VAL A 28 -2.56 10.30 3.83
CA VAL A 28 -1.11 10.11 3.98
C VAL A 28 -0.79 9.11 5.09
N ALA A 29 -1.49 9.17 6.22
CA ALA A 29 -1.28 8.24 7.33
C ALA A 29 -1.69 6.81 6.94
N ASP A 30 -2.81 6.65 6.24
CA ASP A 30 -3.22 5.35 5.73
C ASP A 30 -2.22 4.79 4.70
N ALA A 31 -1.77 5.63 3.75
CA ALA A 31 -0.77 5.26 2.77
C ALA A 31 0.56 4.86 3.42
N LEU A 32 1.00 5.59 4.45
CA LEU A 32 2.22 5.30 5.20
C LEU A 32 2.14 3.94 5.91
N VAL A 33 1.04 3.68 6.64
CA VAL A 33 0.86 2.41 7.36
C VAL A 33 0.80 1.23 6.39
N LYS A 34 0.09 1.37 5.26
CA LYS A 34 0.03 0.34 4.22
C LYS A 34 1.40 0.09 3.59
N ALA A 35 2.15 1.14 3.26
CA ALA A 35 3.50 1.02 2.71
C ALA A 35 4.46 0.28 3.65
N ILE A 36 4.43 0.59 4.96
CA ILE A 36 5.26 -0.10 5.97
C ILE A 36 4.88 -1.58 6.07
N ARG A 37 3.59 -1.91 6.13
CA ARG A 37 3.12 -3.30 6.17
C ARG A 37 3.51 -4.07 4.91
N ALA A 38 3.39 -3.44 3.74
CA ALA A 38 3.79 -4.03 2.48
C ALA A 38 5.32 -4.27 2.40
N ALA A 39 6.13 -3.33 2.91
CA ALA A 39 7.57 -3.50 3.03
C ALA A 39 7.96 -4.66 3.96
N ALA A 40 7.17 -4.90 5.01
CA ALA A 40 7.30 -6.06 5.90
C ALA A 40 6.75 -7.36 5.33
N GLY A 41 6.18 -7.36 4.11
CA GLY A 41 5.56 -8.54 3.49
C GLY A 41 4.19 -8.91 4.07
N LEU A 42 3.58 -8.02 4.86
CA LEU A 42 2.27 -8.21 5.50
C LEU A 42 1.09 -7.73 4.64
N GLY A 43 1.36 -7.39 3.37
CA GLY A 43 0.37 -6.90 2.42
C GLY A 43 1.02 -6.57 1.09
N ASP A 44 0.19 -6.21 0.11
CA ASP A 44 0.66 -5.76 -1.20
C ASP A 44 0.93 -4.25 -1.20
N PHE A 45 1.98 -3.83 -1.89
CA PHE A 45 2.26 -2.43 -2.13
C PHE A 45 1.37 -1.91 -3.27
N ALA A 46 0.57 -0.87 -3.00
CA ALA A 46 -0.32 -0.26 -3.98
C ALA A 46 0.28 1.01 -4.59
N ARG A 47 -0.08 1.31 -5.84
CA ARG A 47 0.41 2.51 -6.53
C ARG A 47 -0.17 3.78 -5.89
N GLU A 48 -1.42 3.68 -5.47
CA GLU A 48 -2.21 4.76 -4.89
C GLU A 48 -1.58 5.24 -3.57
N ASP A 49 -1.07 4.31 -2.76
CA ASP A 49 -0.34 4.64 -1.53
C ASP A 49 0.97 5.40 -1.86
N ALA A 50 1.69 4.99 -2.90
CA ALA A 50 2.90 5.69 -3.34
C ALA A 50 2.60 7.11 -3.86
N GLU A 51 1.52 7.29 -4.62
CA GLU A 51 1.10 8.59 -5.12
C GLU A 51 0.80 9.57 -3.99
N GLU A 52 0.07 9.14 -2.98
CA GLU A 52 -0.27 10.00 -1.84
C GLU A 52 1.00 10.40 -1.06
N LEU A 53 1.90 9.45 -0.81
CA LEU A 53 3.16 9.72 -0.11
C LEU A 53 4.08 10.67 -0.88
N VAL A 54 4.21 10.49 -2.20
CA VAL A 54 5.03 11.38 -3.04
C VAL A 54 4.43 12.78 -3.11
N ARG A 55 3.11 12.90 -3.32
CA ARG A 55 2.43 14.21 -3.33
C ARG A 55 2.59 14.93 -2.01
N TYR A 56 2.51 14.20 -0.90
CA TYR A 56 2.74 14.76 0.43
C TYR A 56 4.19 15.23 0.60
N ALA A 57 5.18 14.43 0.20
CA ALA A 57 6.59 14.78 0.29
C ALA A 57 6.93 16.04 -0.51
N VAL A 58 6.43 16.16 -1.75
CA VAL A 58 6.59 17.37 -2.57
C VAL A 58 5.93 18.58 -1.92
N ARG A 59 4.68 18.45 -1.44
CA ARG A 59 3.94 19.53 -0.78
C ARG A 59 4.64 20.04 0.49
N ARG A 60 5.35 19.16 1.20
CA ARG A 60 6.12 19.49 2.41
C ARG A 60 7.56 19.93 2.12
N GLY A 61 7.97 19.99 0.85
CA GLY A 61 9.32 20.37 0.46
C GLY A 61 10.40 19.35 0.87
N LEU A 62 10.01 18.09 1.09
CA LEU A 62 10.96 17.02 1.44
C LEU A 62 11.72 16.51 0.22
N ILE A 63 11.08 16.56 -0.95
CA ILE A 63 11.67 16.25 -2.27
C ILE A 63 11.17 17.27 -3.30
N GLY A 64 11.93 17.43 -4.39
CA GLY A 64 11.52 18.25 -5.53
C GLY A 64 10.45 17.56 -6.41
N PRO A 65 9.69 18.32 -7.21
CA PRO A 65 8.69 17.75 -8.13
C PRO A 65 9.32 16.77 -9.13
N ASP A 66 10.48 17.10 -9.69
CA ASP A 66 11.19 16.22 -10.64
C ASP A 66 11.65 14.91 -10.01
N GLU A 67 11.99 14.92 -8.72
CA GLU A 67 12.29 13.70 -7.98
C GLU A 67 11.02 12.88 -7.72
N GLY A 68 9.92 13.54 -7.36
CA GLY A 68 8.62 12.90 -7.19
C GLY A 68 8.17 12.16 -8.47
N ASP A 69 8.27 12.80 -9.63
CA ASP A 69 7.88 12.20 -10.92
C ASP A 69 8.74 10.98 -11.27
N ARG A 70 10.06 11.06 -11.04
CA ARG A 70 10.98 9.92 -11.23
C ARG A 70 10.61 8.75 -10.33
N VAL A 71 10.39 8.99 -9.04
CA VAL A 71 9.99 7.95 -8.07
C VAL A 71 8.68 7.28 -8.50
N LEU A 72 7.69 8.05 -8.94
CA LEU A 72 6.41 7.49 -9.40
C LEU A 72 6.55 6.63 -10.66
N ALA A 73 7.44 7.01 -11.58
CA ALA A 73 7.75 6.22 -12.76
C ALA A 73 8.41 4.89 -12.40
N ASP A 74 9.37 4.90 -11.46
CA ASP A 74 10.05 3.71 -10.97
C ASP A 74 9.08 2.74 -10.30
N VAL A 75 8.22 3.25 -9.41
CA VAL A 75 7.16 2.47 -8.74
C VAL A 75 6.24 1.82 -9.77
N GLN A 76 5.78 2.58 -10.78
CA GLN A 76 4.90 2.04 -11.81
C GLN A 76 5.58 0.90 -12.60
N THR A 77 6.87 1.05 -12.90
CA THR A 77 7.66 0.03 -13.61
C THR A 77 7.84 -1.22 -12.74
N ALA A 78 8.19 -1.07 -11.47
CA ALA A 78 8.37 -2.18 -10.54
C ALA A 78 7.08 -2.98 -10.32
N LEU A 79 5.94 -2.29 -10.17
CA LEU A 79 4.62 -2.94 -10.01
C LEU A 79 4.20 -3.71 -11.27
N LYS A 80 4.46 -3.16 -12.46
CA LYS A 80 4.25 -3.90 -13.73
C LYS A 80 5.12 -5.17 -13.78
N GLY A 81 6.37 -5.08 -13.32
CA GLY A 81 7.28 -6.23 -13.21
C GLY A 81 6.77 -7.32 -12.25
N ARG A 82 6.40 -6.95 -11.02
CA ARG A 82 5.85 -7.89 -10.02
C ARG A 82 4.58 -8.59 -10.49
N ARG A 83 3.68 -7.90 -11.19
CA ARG A 83 2.48 -8.52 -11.77
C ARG A 83 2.82 -9.59 -12.81
N LYS A 84 3.86 -9.36 -13.64
CA LYS A 84 4.32 -10.34 -14.63
C LYS A 84 4.91 -11.59 -13.97
N THR A 85 5.72 -11.43 -12.92
CA THR A 85 6.33 -12.57 -12.21
C THR A 85 5.29 -13.39 -11.43
N ALA A 86 4.35 -12.73 -10.76
CA ALA A 86 3.24 -13.40 -10.07
C ALA A 86 2.35 -14.20 -11.05
N ARG A 87 2.10 -13.66 -12.25
CA ARG A 87 1.33 -14.36 -13.29
C ARG A 87 2.09 -15.56 -13.87
N ALA A 88 3.41 -15.45 -14.02
CA ALA A 88 4.26 -16.56 -14.46
C ALA A 88 4.32 -17.70 -13.42
N ALA A 89 4.35 -17.38 -12.12
CA ALA A 89 4.32 -18.37 -11.05
C ALA A 89 3.00 -19.16 -11.00
N ARG A 90 1.87 -18.55 -11.40
CA ARG A 90 0.55 -19.20 -11.46
C ARG A 90 0.30 -19.99 -12.75
N GLY A 91 1.22 -19.96 -13.72
CA GLY A 91 1.00 -20.46 -15.08
C GLY A 91 1.88 -21.64 -15.49
N LYS A 92 1.86 -22.77 -14.77
CA LYS A 92 2.22 -24.08 -15.34
C LYS A 92 1.30 -25.17 -14.79
N PRO A 93 0.24 -25.58 -15.50
CA PRO A 93 -0.46 -26.81 -15.16
C PRO A 93 0.53 -27.98 -15.32
N LYS A 94 0.87 -28.65 -14.22
CA LYS A 94 1.65 -29.90 -14.27
C LYS A 94 0.88 -30.89 -15.13
N LYS A 95 1.31 -31.12 -16.37
CA LYS A 95 0.83 -32.24 -17.19
C LYS A 95 1.08 -33.51 -16.40
N LYS A 96 0.00 -34.14 -15.89
CA LYS A 96 0.06 -35.47 -15.27
C LYS A 96 0.69 -36.43 -16.30
N PRO A 97 1.74 -37.18 -15.95
CA PRO A 97 2.30 -38.16 -16.86
C PRO A 97 1.23 -39.25 -17.12
N ALA A 98 0.92 -39.47 -18.40
CA ALA A 98 0.02 -40.54 -18.81
C ALA A 98 0.60 -41.87 -18.33
N ARG A 99 -0.14 -42.56 -17.47
CA ARG A 99 0.16 -43.91 -17.00
C ARG A 99 0.30 -44.82 -18.23
N LYS A 100 1.53 -45.23 -18.54
CA LYS A 100 1.83 -46.27 -19.53
C LYS A 100 1.14 -47.56 -19.06
N ARG A 101 0.03 -47.91 -19.70
CA ARG A 101 -0.74 -49.11 -19.38
C ARG A 101 0.05 -50.31 -19.92
N SER A 102 0.82 -50.93 -19.03
CA SER A 102 1.37 -52.27 -19.21
C SER A 102 0.25 -53.29 -19.02
N ARG A 103 0.06 -54.18 -20.00
CA ARG A 103 -0.42 -55.57 -19.90
C ARG A 103 -0.32 -56.17 -21.32
N ARG A 104 0.60 -57.10 -21.56
CA ARG A 104 0.52 -58.56 -21.31
C ARG A 104 -0.65 -59.20 -22.05
#